data_AF-A0A6P6VJV0-F1
#
_entry.id   AF-A0A6P6VJV0-F1
#
_cell.length_a   1.000
_cell.length_b   1.000
_cell.length_c   1.000
_cell.angle_alpha   90.00
_cell.angle_beta   90.00
_cell.angle_gamma   90.00
#
_symmetry.space_group_name_H-M   'P 1'
#
loop_
_entity.id
_entity.type
_entity.pdbx_description
1 polymer ?
#
loop_
_entity_poly.entity_id
_entity_poly.type
_entity_poly.pdbx_seq_one_letter_code
_entity_poly.pdbx_strand_id
1 'polypeptide(L)'
;MENVTQYFGAIVGRVVNRIGGAQFTLNGVHYKLDTNEKPNMLHGGRKGFSLLTWKVEKYVKDKANPFIVLSYYSPDGEEGFPGNLLVRVTYALLEPYKLSVVMEAEALNKATPVNLAQHSYWNLGGHNSGRASSASCGSFGAMNSVWLTMNLL
;
A
#
# COMPACT_ATOMS: atom_id res chain seq x y z
N MET A 1 15.46 3.64 -19.73
CA MET A 1 14.12 4.03 -19.26
C MET A 1 13.56 2.81 -18.55
N GLU A 2 13.60 2.77 -17.22
CA GLU A 2 13.04 1.64 -16.47
C GLU A 2 11.52 1.66 -16.59
N ASN A 3 10.97 0.46 -16.81
CA ASN A 3 9.58 0.25 -17.19
C ASN A 3 8.64 0.61 -16.03
N VAL A 4 7.76 1.59 -16.27
CA VAL A 4 6.93 2.26 -15.26
C VAL A 4 5.67 1.44 -14.97
N THR A 5 5.79 0.30 -14.30
CA THR A 5 4.63 -0.50 -13.83
C THR A 5 4.81 -1.02 -12.39
N GLN A 6 5.48 -0.26 -11.53
CA GLN A 6 5.86 -0.74 -10.18
C GLN A 6 4.68 -0.96 -9.21
N TYR A 7 3.49 -0.45 -9.52
CA TYR A 7 2.37 -0.42 -8.55
C TYR A 7 1.06 -1.05 -9.07
N PHE A 8 1.04 -1.76 -10.20
CA PHE A 8 -0.21 -2.36 -10.69
C PHE A 8 -0.72 -3.46 -9.74
N GLY A 9 -1.83 -3.19 -9.06
CA GLY A 9 -2.45 -4.14 -8.13
C GLY A 9 -1.71 -4.31 -6.79
N ALA A 10 -0.60 -3.61 -6.58
CA ALA A 10 0.27 -3.81 -5.43
C ALA A 10 -0.34 -3.28 -4.11
N ILE A 11 0.14 -3.82 -2.98
CA ILE A 11 -0.01 -3.19 -1.67
C ILE A 11 1.11 -2.15 -1.55
N VAL A 12 0.78 -0.94 -1.14
CA VAL A 12 1.72 0.18 -1.07
C VAL A 12 1.79 0.75 0.35
N GLY A 13 3.01 1.00 0.83
CA GLY A 13 3.32 1.47 2.18
C GLY A 13 4.83 1.42 2.46
N ARG A 14 5.34 1.85 3.63
CA ARG A 14 4.60 2.24 4.86
C ARG A 14 3.71 3.48 4.72
N VAL A 15 4.09 4.45 3.90
CA VAL A 15 3.29 5.64 3.59
C VAL A 15 3.07 5.74 2.09
N VAL A 16 1.82 5.57 1.65
CA VAL A 16 1.40 5.78 0.26
C VAL A 16 1.46 7.26 -0.10
N ASN A 17 1.71 7.55 -1.38
CA ASN A 17 1.87 8.89 -1.94
C ASN A 17 3.15 9.56 -1.41
N ARG A 18 3.23 10.89 -1.48
CA ARG A 18 4.45 11.65 -1.26
C ARG A 18 4.63 12.08 0.20
N ILE A 19 5.80 11.80 0.76
CA ILE A 19 6.35 12.53 1.91
C ILE A 19 7.21 13.66 1.35
N GLY A 20 6.74 14.89 1.54
CA GLY A 20 7.38 16.11 1.04
C GLY A 20 8.83 16.24 1.52
N GLY A 21 9.76 16.46 0.60
CA GLY A 21 11.19 16.59 0.92
C GLY A 21 11.84 15.33 1.49
N ALA A 22 11.14 14.19 1.45
CA ALA A 22 11.55 12.93 2.08
C ALA A 22 11.95 13.11 3.55
N GLN A 23 11.17 13.87 4.32
CA GLN A 23 11.43 14.08 5.73
C GLN A 23 10.13 14.33 6.51
N PHE A 24 10.15 14.03 7.79
CA PHE A 24 9.06 14.36 8.72
C PHE A 24 9.58 14.49 10.15
N THR A 25 8.77 15.10 11.00
CA THR A 25 9.02 15.16 12.45
C THR A 25 7.98 14.33 13.18
N LEU A 26 8.42 13.46 14.07
CA LEU A 26 7.55 12.64 14.91
C LEU A 26 8.08 12.69 16.35
N ASN A 27 7.22 13.06 17.29
CA ASN A 27 7.56 13.22 18.71
C ASN A 27 8.82 14.08 18.95
N GLY A 28 8.95 15.18 18.20
CA GLY A 28 10.08 16.11 18.30
C GLY A 28 11.38 15.63 17.64
N VAL A 29 11.42 14.40 17.11
CA VAL A 29 12.59 13.86 16.39
C VAL A 29 12.43 14.08 14.89
N HIS A 30 13.46 14.62 14.25
CA HIS A 30 13.50 14.82 12.80
C HIS A 30 14.03 13.57 12.09
N TYR A 31 13.22 12.99 11.21
CA TYR A 31 13.57 11.85 10.38
C TYR A 31 13.81 12.29 8.94
N LYS A 32 14.97 11.91 8.40
CA LYS A 32 15.30 12.07 6.98
C LYS A 32 15.22 10.70 6.31
N LEU A 33 14.48 10.64 5.22
CA LEU A 33 14.23 9.46 4.43
C LEU A 33 14.96 9.51 3.09
N ASP A 34 15.00 8.37 2.43
CA ASP A 34 15.54 8.27 1.08
C ASP A 34 14.56 8.79 0.02
N THR A 35 15.05 9.61 -0.91
CA THR A 35 14.24 10.01 -2.08
C THR A 35 14.26 8.91 -3.14
N ASN A 36 13.08 8.52 -3.61
CA ASN A 36 12.90 7.70 -4.83
C ASN A 36 12.19 8.49 -5.94
N GLU A 37 11.54 9.62 -5.61
CA GLU A 37 10.98 10.57 -6.56
C GLU A 37 11.37 11.99 -6.13
N LYS A 38 12.58 12.44 -6.50
CA LYS A 38 13.13 13.71 -6.00
C LYS A 38 12.16 14.89 -6.24
N PRO A 39 11.92 15.75 -5.23
CA PRO A 39 12.58 15.82 -3.92
C PRO A 39 11.93 14.96 -2.81
N ASN A 40 10.96 14.11 -3.14
CA ASN A 40 10.09 13.41 -2.21
C ASN A 40 10.47 11.93 -2.04
N MET A 41 9.89 11.32 -1.00
CA MET A 41 9.69 9.87 -0.96
C MET A 41 8.27 9.58 -1.44
N LEU A 42 8.14 8.71 -2.42
CA LEU A 42 6.89 8.23 -2.98
C LEU A 42 6.65 6.78 -2.53
N HIS A 43 5.42 6.48 -2.09
CA HIS A 43 4.93 5.10 -1.93
C HIS A 43 5.75 4.22 -0.98
N GLY A 44 6.38 4.84 0.03
CA GLY A 44 7.14 4.15 1.06
C GLY A 44 8.57 3.78 0.68
N GLY A 45 9.09 4.33 -0.42
CA GLY A 45 10.51 4.25 -0.76
C GLY A 45 10.83 3.36 -1.95
N ARG A 46 12.12 3.03 -2.13
CA ARG A 46 12.62 2.36 -3.35
C ARG A 46 12.20 0.90 -3.42
N LYS A 47 12.25 0.18 -2.29
CA LYS A 47 11.68 -1.16 -2.19
C LYS A 47 10.19 -1.02 -1.92
N GLY A 48 9.84 -0.36 -0.82
CA GLY A 48 8.46 -0.19 -0.37
C GLY A 48 7.69 -1.51 -0.28
N PHE A 49 6.44 -1.47 0.15
CA PHE A 49 5.64 -2.71 0.29
C PHE A 49 5.27 -3.38 -1.04
N SER A 50 5.38 -2.66 -2.16
CA SER A 50 5.03 -3.15 -3.49
C SER A 50 6.02 -4.15 -4.06
N LEU A 51 7.26 -4.19 -3.58
CA LEU A 51 8.32 -5.08 -4.06
C LEU A 51 8.69 -6.18 -3.06
N LEU A 52 7.92 -6.34 -1.99
CA LEU A 52 8.19 -7.31 -0.93
C LEU A 52 7.36 -8.58 -1.09
N THR A 53 7.92 -9.71 -0.68
CA THR A 53 7.21 -10.98 -0.58
C THR A 53 6.48 -11.04 0.76
N TRP A 54 5.15 -11.15 0.70
CA TRP A 54 4.30 -11.26 1.88
C TRP A 54 4.17 -12.71 2.34
N LYS A 55 4.14 -12.91 3.66
CA LYS A 55 3.86 -14.20 4.27
C LYS A 55 2.36 -14.48 4.21
N VAL A 56 1.95 -15.70 3.89
CA VAL A 56 0.57 -16.15 4.09
C VAL A 56 0.39 -16.60 5.54
N GLU A 57 -0.47 -15.94 6.30
CA GLU A 57 -0.77 -16.34 7.70
C GLU A 57 -1.86 -17.40 7.77
N LYS A 58 -2.94 -17.21 7.01
CA LYS A 58 -4.09 -18.11 6.97
C LYS A 58 -4.92 -17.86 5.72
N TYR A 59 -5.65 -18.86 5.26
CA TYR A 59 -6.61 -18.73 4.16
C TYR A 59 -7.71 -19.78 4.24
N VAL A 60 -8.82 -19.51 3.57
CA VAL A 60 -9.95 -20.43 3.34
C VAL A 60 -10.37 -20.30 1.89
N LYS A 61 -10.41 -21.41 1.15
CA LYS A 61 -10.72 -21.43 -0.30
C LYS A 61 -12.13 -21.91 -0.65
N ASP A 62 -12.64 -22.94 0.03
CA ASP A 62 -13.83 -23.69 -0.42
C ASP A 62 -15.08 -23.36 0.43
N LYS A 63 -15.34 -22.07 0.68
CA LYS A 63 -16.52 -21.57 1.41
C LYS A 63 -17.19 -20.43 0.66
N ALA A 64 -18.42 -20.09 1.04
CA ALA A 64 -19.19 -18.97 0.48
C ALA A 64 -18.40 -17.64 0.49
N ASN A 65 -17.59 -17.42 1.52
CA ASN A 65 -16.74 -16.24 1.66
C ASN A 65 -15.26 -16.65 1.81
N PRO A 66 -14.56 -16.99 0.71
CA PRO A 66 -13.15 -17.35 0.79
C PRO A 66 -12.31 -16.12 1.11
N PHE A 67 -11.21 -16.32 1.83
CA PHE A 67 -10.31 -15.23 2.22
C PHE A 67 -8.85 -15.71 2.32
N ILE A 68 -7.93 -14.75 2.27
CA ILE A 68 -6.51 -14.93 2.54
C ILE A 68 -6.01 -13.75 3.38
N VAL A 69 -5.19 -14.05 4.38
CA VAL A 69 -4.49 -13.05 5.20
C VAL A 69 -3.01 -13.12 4.87
N LEU A 70 -2.50 -12.00 4.38
CA LEU A 70 -1.10 -11.76 4.13
C LEU A 70 -0.52 -10.94 5.28
N SER A 71 0.74 -11.18 5.64
CA SER A 71 1.45 -10.32 6.60
C SER A 71 2.88 -10.02 6.19
N TYR A 72 3.35 -8.89 6.71
CA TYR A 72 4.72 -8.44 6.56
C TYR A 72 5.21 -7.78 7.83
N TYR A 73 6.40 -8.17 8.29
CA TYR A 73 7.08 -7.52 9.40
C TYR A 73 8.12 -6.56 8.84
N SER A 74 7.91 -5.27 9.07
CA SER A 74 8.79 -4.20 8.64
C SER A 74 9.64 -3.75 9.83
N PRO A 75 10.96 -4.02 9.86
CA PRO A 75 11.81 -3.71 11.00
C PRO A 75 12.07 -2.20 11.17
N ASP A 76 12.42 -1.77 12.38
CA ASP A 76 12.92 -0.41 12.67
C ASP A 76 14.02 0.00 11.69
N GLY A 77 13.87 1.17 11.07
CA GLY A 77 14.80 1.73 10.09
C GLY A 77 14.55 1.31 8.64
N GLU A 78 13.58 0.44 8.35
CA GLU A 78 13.25 0.07 6.96
C GLU A 78 12.78 1.29 6.16
N GLU A 79 13.45 1.55 5.03
CA GLU A 79 13.26 2.76 4.20
C GLU A 79 13.41 4.07 5.01
N GLY A 80 14.10 4.02 6.15
CA GLY A 80 14.31 5.16 7.05
C GLY A 80 13.17 5.42 8.05
N PHE A 81 12.10 4.63 8.04
CA PHE A 81 11.00 4.78 9.00
C PHE A 81 11.36 4.19 10.37
N PRO A 82 11.05 4.88 11.48
CA PRO A 82 11.27 4.35 12.83
C PRO A 82 10.27 3.23 13.14
N GLY A 83 10.58 2.41 14.13
CA GLY A 83 9.69 1.41 14.71
C GLY A 83 9.54 0.14 13.89
N ASN A 84 9.36 -0.96 14.61
CA ASN A 84 8.90 -2.22 14.07
C ASN A 84 7.41 -2.11 13.78
N LEU A 85 7.00 -2.48 12.58
CA LEU A 85 5.61 -2.47 12.15
C LEU A 85 5.21 -3.85 11.65
N LEU A 86 4.13 -4.39 12.20
CA LEU A 86 3.48 -5.58 11.68
C LEU A 86 2.28 -5.17 10.84
N VAL A 87 2.27 -5.56 9.57
CA VAL A 87 1.20 -5.22 8.64
C VAL A 87 0.47 -6.48 8.22
N ARG A 88 -0.86 -6.42 8.18
CA ARG A 88 -1.72 -7.48 7.68
C ARG A 88 -2.65 -6.95 6.61
N VAL A 89 -2.83 -7.74 5.56
CA VAL A 89 -3.81 -7.46 4.51
C VAL A 89 -4.68 -8.68 4.32
N THR A 90 -5.97 -8.53 4.59
CA THR A 90 -6.97 -9.56 4.37
C THR A 90 -7.73 -9.26 3.08
N TYR A 91 -7.62 -10.17 2.11
CA TYR A 91 -8.47 -10.18 0.93
C TYR A 91 -9.59 -11.20 1.15
N ALA A 92 -10.84 -10.82 0.90
CA ALA A 92 -11.97 -11.73 0.94
C ALA A 92 -12.90 -11.49 -0.25
N LEU A 93 -13.43 -12.57 -0.83
CA LEU A 93 -14.57 -12.50 -1.74
C LEU A 93 -15.82 -12.71 -0.91
N LEU A 94 -16.75 -11.77 -0.97
CA LEU A 94 -18.01 -11.81 -0.24
C LEU A 94 -19.18 -11.84 -1.20
N GLU A 95 -20.22 -12.57 -0.83
CA GLU A 95 -21.47 -12.59 -1.59
C GLU A 95 -22.17 -11.20 -1.56
N PRO A 96 -22.86 -10.81 -2.65
CA PRO A 96 -22.96 -11.53 -3.93
C PRO A 96 -21.75 -11.32 -4.86
N TYR A 97 -21.12 -10.14 -4.89
CA TYR A 97 -19.98 -9.84 -5.77
C TYR A 97 -19.11 -8.71 -5.17
N LYS A 98 -18.54 -8.93 -4.00
CA LYS A 98 -17.73 -7.91 -3.30
C LYS A 98 -16.31 -8.41 -3.08
N LEU A 99 -15.33 -7.62 -3.48
CA LEU A 99 -13.95 -7.77 -3.03
C LEU A 99 -13.76 -6.90 -1.78
N SER A 100 -13.53 -7.53 -0.64
CA SER A 100 -13.14 -6.84 0.60
C SER A 100 -11.63 -6.87 0.74
N VAL A 101 -11.05 -5.70 1.04
CA VAL A 101 -9.62 -5.55 1.35
C VAL A 101 -9.52 -4.82 2.67
N VAL A 102 -9.09 -5.52 3.72
CA VAL A 102 -8.88 -4.94 5.04
C VAL A 102 -7.37 -4.87 5.28
N MET A 103 -6.87 -3.68 5.58
CA MET A 103 -5.46 -3.43 5.87
C MET A 103 -5.32 -2.98 7.32
N GLU A 104 -4.48 -3.67 8.06
CA GLU A 104 -4.22 -3.41 9.47
C GLU A 104 -2.71 -3.25 9.65
N ALA A 105 -2.32 -2.34 10.53
CA ALA A 105 -0.93 -2.12 10.87
C ALA A 105 -0.82 -1.98 12.39
N GLU A 106 0.24 -2.53 12.97
CA GLU A 106 0.48 -2.51 14.40
C GLU A 106 1.91 -2.08 14.66
N ALA A 107 2.09 -0.93 15.30
CA ALA A 107 3.39 -0.48 15.77
C ALA A 107 3.77 -1.29 17.02
N LEU A 108 4.87 -2.03 16.95
CA LEU A 108 5.23 -3.02 17.99
C LEU A 108 6.14 -2.45 19.09
N ASN A 109 6.82 -1.33 18.84
CA ASN A 109 7.80 -0.79 19.80
C ASN A 109 7.95 0.74 19.79
N LYS A 110 7.71 1.42 18.66
CA LYS A 110 7.86 2.87 18.53
C LYS A 110 6.77 3.40 17.60
N ALA A 111 6.33 4.62 17.86
CA ALA A 111 5.47 5.36 16.94
C ALA A 111 6.12 5.44 15.54
N THR A 112 5.31 5.24 14.49
CA THR A 112 5.76 5.32 13.10
C THR A 112 4.62 5.77 12.20
N PRO A 113 4.86 6.58 11.15
CA PRO A 113 3.81 6.96 10.23
C PRO A 113 3.41 5.75 9.37
N VAL A 114 2.10 5.56 9.23
CA VAL A 114 1.52 4.51 8.39
C VAL A 114 0.36 5.10 7.59
N ASN A 115 0.34 4.84 6.30
CA ASN A 115 -0.77 5.12 5.39
C ASN A 115 -0.70 4.09 4.25
N LEU A 116 -1.62 3.14 4.22
CA LEU A 116 -1.59 2.01 3.29
C LEU A 116 -2.62 2.18 2.19
N ALA A 117 -2.32 1.66 1.00
CA ALA A 117 -3.30 1.57 -0.08
C ALA A 117 -3.11 0.31 -0.90
N GLN A 118 -4.19 -0.10 -1.57
CA GLN A 118 -4.16 -1.08 -2.63
C GLN A 118 -4.25 -0.35 -3.97
N HIS A 119 -3.31 -0.62 -4.87
CA HIS A 119 -3.11 0.18 -6.06
C HIS A 119 -3.69 -0.50 -7.32
N SER A 120 -4.96 -0.92 -7.23
CA SER A 120 -5.70 -1.52 -8.35
C SER A 120 -6.00 -0.51 -9.44
N TYR A 121 -5.92 -0.99 -10.67
CA TYR A 121 -6.41 -0.31 -11.86
C TYR A 121 -7.52 -1.13 -12.47
N TRP A 122 -8.66 -0.49 -12.76
CA TRP A 122 -9.79 -1.13 -13.40
C TRP A 122 -9.89 -0.70 -14.85
N ASN A 123 -10.00 -1.67 -15.76
CA ASN A 123 -10.38 -1.43 -17.16
C ASN A 123 -11.67 -2.20 -17.44
N LEU A 124 -12.81 -1.51 -17.32
CA LEU A 124 -14.13 -2.11 -17.52
C LEU A 124 -14.44 -2.39 -19.00
N GLY A 125 -13.73 -1.74 -19.93
CA GLY A 125 -13.83 -2.03 -21.37
C GLY A 125 -13.10 -3.31 -21.78
N GLY A 126 -12.34 -3.93 -20.87
CA GLY A 126 -11.55 -5.12 -21.13
C GLY A 126 -10.28 -4.83 -21.95
N HIS A 127 -9.43 -5.84 -22.10
CA HIS A 127 -8.10 -5.69 -22.71
C HIS A 127 -8.12 -5.24 -24.18
N ASN A 128 -9.25 -5.40 -24.88
CA ASN A 128 -9.44 -5.03 -26.29
C ASN A 128 -10.02 -3.63 -26.50
N SER A 129 -10.26 -2.85 -25.43
CA SER A 129 -10.87 -1.50 -25.52
C SER A 129 -9.96 -0.41 -26.10
N GLY A 130 -8.74 -0.77 -26.53
CA GLY A 130 -7.76 0.16 -27.10
C GLY A 130 -6.77 0.72 -26.08
N ARG A 131 -5.80 1.52 -26.56
CA ARG A 131 -4.88 2.26 -25.69
C ARG A 131 -5.57 3.50 -25.15
N ALA A 132 -5.38 3.79 -23.87
CA ALA A 132 -5.69 5.09 -23.30
C ALA A 132 -4.66 6.13 -23.77
N SER A 133 -4.67 6.48 -25.06
CA SER A 133 -3.89 7.59 -25.61
C SER A 133 -4.81 8.79 -25.80
N SER A 134 -4.60 9.81 -24.98
CA SER A 134 -5.12 11.18 -25.07
C SER A 134 -6.60 11.35 -25.45
N ALA A 135 -7.41 11.63 -24.42
CA ALA A 135 -8.68 12.37 -24.46
C ALA A 135 -9.86 11.76 -25.25
N SER A 136 -10.60 10.90 -24.55
CA SER A 136 -12.04 11.12 -24.29
C SER A 136 -12.43 10.25 -23.09
N CYS A 137 -13.12 10.86 -22.13
CA CYS A 137 -13.50 10.30 -20.84
C CYS A 137 -14.01 8.85 -20.91
N GLY A 138 -13.18 7.89 -20.49
CA GLY A 138 -13.60 6.64 -19.89
C GLY A 138 -13.06 6.64 -18.47
N SER A 139 -13.93 6.56 -17.47
CA SER A 139 -13.58 6.73 -16.06
C SER A 139 -12.53 5.70 -15.61
N PHE A 140 -11.27 6.12 -15.56
CA PHE A 140 -10.23 5.41 -14.83
C PHE A 140 -10.31 5.84 -13.37
N GLY A 141 -10.90 4.98 -12.53
CA GLY A 141 -10.88 5.15 -11.08
C GLY A 141 -9.72 4.38 -10.49
N ALA A 142 -8.74 5.09 -9.92
CA ALA A 142 -7.84 4.54 -8.91
C ALA A 142 -8.26 5.12 -7.56
N MET A 143 -9.13 4.41 -6.83
CA MET A 143 -9.47 4.78 -5.47
C MET A 143 -9.65 3.53 -4.63
N ASN A 144 -8.77 3.40 -3.64
CA ASN A 144 -9.01 2.82 -2.33
C ASN A 144 -7.90 3.34 -1.39
N SER A 145 -8.07 4.57 -0.92
CA SER A 145 -7.32 5.11 0.23
C SER A 145 -8.17 4.84 1.47
N VAL A 146 -7.72 3.95 2.35
CA VAL A 146 -8.32 3.81 3.69
C VAL A 146 -7.49 4.69 4.62
N TRP A 147 -8.05 5.81 5.05
CA TRP A 147 -7.47 6.62 6.11
C TRP A 147 -7.68 5.88 7.44
N LEU A 148 -6.65 5.21 7.94
CA LEU A 148 -6.58 4.76 9.33
C LEU A 148 -5.68 5.72 10.10
N THR A 149 -6.29 6.73 10.72
CA THR A 149 -5.67 7.45 11.82
C THR A 149 -5.64 6.48 13.00
N MET A 150 -4.53 5.78 13.22
CA MET A 150 -4.33 5.13 14.50
C MET A 150 -3.95 6.20 15.52
N ASN A 151 -4.88 6.47 16.44
CA ASN A 151 -4.56 7.17 17.66
C ASN A 151 -3.43 6.40 18.36
N LEU A 152 -2.32 7.11 18.58
CA LEU A 152 -1.30 6.71 19.53
C LEU A 152 -1.96 6.62 20.91
N LEU A 153 -1.93 5.44 21.52
CA LEU A 153 -1.85 5.34 22.97
C LEU A 153 -0.38 5.41 23.37
#